data_AF-X1HAZ1-F1
#
_entry.id   AF-X1HAZ1-F1
#
_cell.length_a   1.000
_cell.length_b   1.000
_cell.length_c   1.000
_cell.angle_alpha   90.00
_cell.angle_beta   90.00
_cell.angle_gamma   90.00
#
_symmetry.space_group_name_H-M   'P 1'
#
loop_
_entity.id
_entity.type
_entity.pdbx_description
1 polymer ?
#
loop_
_entity_poly.entity_id
_entity_poly.type
_entity_poly.pdbx_seq_one_letter_code
_entity_poly.pdbx_strand_id
1 'polypeptide(L)' 'MYFFDPHIHMAARTTDDFLTMAKMGCVAVAEPAFWMGYNRSGSNSFYDYFRQLTEWEPRRAAN' A
#
# COMPACT_ATOMS: atom_id res chain seq x y z
N MET A 1 3.87 18.66 -11.88
CA MET A 1 4.89 17.75 -12.44
C MET A 1 4.55 16.36 -11.98
N TYR A 2 4.67 15.35 -12.84
CA TYR A 2 4.39 13.96 -12.46
C TYR A 2 5.65 13.27 -11.93
N PHE A 3 5.49 12.41 -10.93
CA PHE A 3 6.60 11.68 -10.33
C PHE A 3 6.19 10.27 -9.87
N PHE A 4 7.21 9.44 -9.65
CA PHE A 4 7.08 8.15 -8.99
C PHE A 4 7.62 8.26 -7.57
N ASP A 5 6.88 7.74 -6.59
CA ASP A 5 7.39 7.61 -5.22
C ASP A 5 8.14 6.26 -5.10
N PRO A 6 9.47 6.26 -4.97
CA PRO A 6 10.24 5.03 -4.96
C PRO A 6 10.15 4.27 -3.63
N HIS A 7 9.53 4.84 -2.59
CA HIS A 7 9.44 4.20 -1.27
C HIS A 7 8.29 4.77 -0.42
N ILE A 8 7.16 4.07 -0.38
CA ILE A 8 6.01 4.45 0.44
C ILE A 8 5.22 3.22 0.91
N HIS A 9 4.65 3.29 2.10
CA HIS A 9 3.72 2.27 2.60
C HIS A 9 2.27 2.69 2.29
N MET A 10 1.54 1.82 1.61
CA MET A 10 0.15 2.07 1.15
C MET A 10 -0.89 1.36 2.00
N ALA A 11 -0.45 0.44 2.86
CA ALA A 11 -1.33 -0.09 3.90
C ALA A 11 -1.89 1.04 4.78
N ALA A 12 -3.16 0.90 5.16
CA ALA A 12 -3.93 1.86 5.96
C ALA A 12 -4.24 3.23 5.29
N ARG A 13 -3.96 3.41 3.99
CA ARG A 13 -4.32 4.64 3.25
C ARG A 13 -5.83 4.75 2.95
N THR A 14 -6.34 5.96 2.92
CA THR A 14 -7.74 6.25 2.60
C THR A 14 -7.90 6.67 1.14
N THR A 15 -9.16 6.72 0.65
CA THR A 15 -9.44 7.33 -0.66
C THR A 15 -8.93 8.77 -0.73
N ASP A 16 -9.05 9.54 0.35
CA ASP A 16 -8.56 10.93 0.40
C ASP A 16 -7.03 11.04 0.32
N ASP A 17 -6.30 10.09 0.90
CA ASP A 17 -4.85 10.00 0.74
C ASP A 17 -4.48 9.79 -0.73
N PHE A 18 -5.14 8.84 -1.42
CA PHE A 18 -4.88 8.58 -2.84
C PHE A 18 -5.23 9.77 -3.73
N LEU A 19 -6.34 10.46 -3.45
CA LEU A 19 -6.72 11.68 -4.16
C LEU A 19 -5.68 12.79 -3.97
N THR A 20 -5.16 12.93 -2.74
CA THR A 20 -4.11 13.91 -2.44
C THR A 20 -2.82 13.56 -3.17
N MET A 21 -2.40 12.30 -3.17
CA MET A 21 -1.24 11.84 -3.93
C MET A 21 -1.37 12.12 -5.43
N ALA A 22 -2.52 11.82 -6.01
CA ALA A 22 -2.81 12.09 -7.41
C ALA A 22 -2.77 13.61 -7.73
N LYS A 23 -3.36 14.45 -6.86
CA LYS A 23 -3.32 15.92 -6.99
C LYS A 23 -1.90 16.48 -6.95
N MET A 24 -1.02 15.88 -6.14
CA MET A 24 0.40 16.28 -6.07
C MET A 24 1.21 15.79 -7.28
N GLY A 25 0.66 14.91 -8.11
CA GLY A 25 1.31 14.37 -9.31
C GLY A 25 2.00 13.03 -9.11
N CYS A 26 1.76 12.32 -8.00
CA CYS A 26 2.24 10.96 -7.82
C CYS A 26 1.42 10.00 -8.69
N VAL A 27 2.08 9.35 -9.66
CA VAL A 27 1.40 8.48 -10.64
C VAL A 27 1.77 7.00 -10.49
N ALA A 28 2.82 6.68 -9.73
CA ALA A 28 3.17 5.32 -9.35
C ALA A 28 3.93 5.32 -8.02
N VAL A 29 3.85 4.21 -7.31
CA VAL A 29 4.51 4.00 -6.03
C VAL A 29 5.25 2.66 -6.03
N ALA A 30 6.37 2.61 -5.34
CA ALA A 30 7.01 1.36 -4.94
C ALA A 30 6.79 1.16 -3.44
N GLU A 31 5.96 0.15 -3.12
CA GLU A 31 5.76 -0.28 -1.75
C GLU A 31 6.74 -1.39 -1.40
N PRO A 32 7.69 -1.16 -0.48
CA PRO A 32 8.56 -2.22 0.01
C PRO A 32 7.75 -3.20 0.85
N ALA A 33 8.12 -4.48 0.79
CA ALA A 33 7.56 -5.46 1.70
C ALA A 33 7.78 -5.03 3.16
N PHE A 34 6.69 -4.75 3.86
CA PHE A 34 6.71 -4.26 5.24
C PHE A 34 5.89 -5.16 6.16
N TRP A 35 6.10 -5.03 7.46
CA TRP A 35 5.42 -5.85 8.45
C TRP A 35 4.36 -5.06 9.21
N MET A 36 3.09 -5.37 8.93
CA MET A 36 1.92 -4.70 9.53
C MET A 36 1.63 -5.08 11.00
N GLY A 37 2.62 -5.63 11.71
CA GLY A 37 2.53 -5.88 13.16
C GLY A 37 1.89 -7.22 13.57
N TYR A 38 1.69 -8.16 12.65
CA TYR A 38 1.19 -9.51 12.97
C TYR A 38 2.33 -10.41 13.51
N ASN A 39 2.13 -11.73 13.65
CA ASN A 39 3.22 -12.70 13.89
C ASN A 39 3.71 -13.37 12.59
N ARG A 40 5.04 -13.44 12.38
CA ARG A 40 5.66 -14.10 11.23
C ARG A 40 5.84 -15.58 11.51
N SER A 41 4.79 -16.35 11.25
CA SER A 41 4.77 -17.80 11.52
C SER A 41 5.52 -18.62 10.47
N GLY A 42 5.93 -18.03 9.35
CA GLY A 42 6.70 -18.69 8.30
C GLY A 42 6.88 -17.83 7.05
N SER A 43 7.47 -18.41 6.00
CA SER A 43 7.66 -17.74 4.70
C SER A 43 6.34 -17.29 4.05
N ASN A 44 5.24 -18.01 4.31
CA ASN A 44 3.92 -17.65 3.80
C ASN A 44 3.45 -16.27 4.28
N SER A 45 3.94 -15.76 5.41
CA SER A 45 3.59 -14.43 5.90
C SER A 45 3.97 -13.31 4.91
N PHE A 46 4.95 -13.53 4.03
CA PHE A 46 5.27 -12.60 2.95
C PHE A 46 4.16 -12.59 1.88
N TYR A 47 3.68 -13.76 1.48
CA TYR A 47 2.58 -13.89 0.52
C TYR A 47 1.29 -13.26 1.08
N ASP A 48 1.01 -13.48 2.36
CA ASP A 48 -0.15 -12.89 3.04
C ASP A 48 -0.10 -11.35 3.02
N TYR A 49 1.09 -10.75 3.19
CA TYR A 49 1.26 -9.31 3.05
C TYR A 49 0.92 -8.80 1.65
N PHE A 50 1.36 -9.48 0.59
CA PHE A 50 1.00 -9.11 -0.79
C PHE A 50 -0.51 -9.17 -1.03
N ARG A 51 -1.19 -10.18 -0.47
CA ARG A 51 -2.64 -10.27 -0.54
C ARG A 51 -3.33 -9.18 0.25
N GLN A 52 -2.80 -8.80 1.40
CA GLN A 52 -3.32 -7.65 2.14
C GLN A 52 -3.27 -6.39 1.27
N LEU A 53 -2.14 -6.10 0.63
CA LEU A 53 -1.98 -4.92 -0.22
C LEU A 53 -2.86 -4.93 -1.48
N THR A 54 -2.98 -6.08 -2.15
CA THR A 54 -3.60 -6.14 -3.48
C THR A 54 -5.07 -6.56 -3.45
N GLU A 55 -5.51 -7.32 -2.43
CA GLU A 55 -6.87 -7.82 -2.33
C GLU A 55 -7.69 -7.12 -1.23
N TRP A 56 -7.08 -6.77 -0.09
CA TRP A 56 -7.80 -6.23 1.07
C TRP A 56 -7.80 -4.70 1.11
N GLU A 57 -6.62 -4.07 1.09
CA GLU A 57 -6.47 -2.61 1.22
C GLU A 57 -7.29 -1.81 0.18
N PRO A 58 -7.39 -2.21 -1.11
CA PRO A 58 -8.20 -1.48 -2.08
C PRO A 58 -9.69 -1.49 -1.73
N ARG A 59 -10.21 -2.64 -1.24
CA ARG A 59 -11.60 -2.75 -0.77
C ARG A 59 -11.84 -1.98 0.52
N ARG A 60 -10.86 -2.00 1.44
CA ARG A 60 -10.93 -1.27 2.70
C ARG A 60 -10.98 0.24 2.45
N ALA A 61 -10.12 0.74 1.59
CA ALA A 61 -9.96 2.17 1.33
C ALA A 61 -11.11 2.78 0.51
N ALA A 62 -11.86 1.95 -0.24
CA ALA A 62 -12.97 2.37 -1.09
C ALA A 62 -14.29 2.63 -0.35
N ASN A 63 -14.33 2.43 0.98
CA ASN A 63 -15.46 2.80 1.85
C ASN A 63 -15.29 4.21 2.40
#